data_AF-A0AA97DGK3-F1
#
_entry.id   AF-A0AA97DGK3-F1
#
_cell.length_a   1.000
_cell.length_b   1.000
_cell.length_c   1.000
_cell.angle_alpha   90.00
_cell.angle_beta   90.00
_cell.angle_gamma   90.00
#
_symmetry.space_group_name_H-M   'P 1'
#
loop_
_entity.id
_entity.type
_entity.pdbx_description
1 polymer ?
#
loop_
_entity_poly.entity_id
_entity_poly.type
_entity_poly.pdbx_seq_one_letter_code
_entity_poly.pdbx_strand_id
1 'polypeptide(L)'
;MVVGLIIIALLLKLQFVVSEKKTNYIYNSLFNKLLLISVLFSLIQIAMGTQVRQFIDEQVKLFGFENKNYSLLDPSFKFYFHRSFTIAIVLVNFGLLYLNQLKNLGYKLVNWIVFLIFLEAITGILMYYAEFPIGTQAIHLLSGAILFGMQFYLWLQSRNAIPVKL
;
A
#
# COMPACT_ATOMS: atom_id res chain seq x y z
N MET A 1 -9.67 0.41 10.16
CA MET A 1 -8.72 0.91 9.14
C MET A 1 -9.42 1.46 7.90
N VAL A 2 -10.35 0.72 7.29
CA VAL A 2 -11.03 1.10 6.03
C VAL A 2 -11.68 2.49 6.05
N VAL A 3 -12.47 2.82 7.08
CA VAL A 3 -13.09 4.16 7.20
C VAL A 3 -12.05 5.28 7.23
N GLY A 4 -10.91 5.06 7.90
CA GLY A 4 -9.81 6.02 7.91
C GLY A 4 -9.21 6.25 6.53
N LEU A 5 -9.10 5.21 5.69
CA LEU A 5 -8.64 5.35 4.31
C LEU A 5 -9.61 6.16 3.44
N ILE A 6 -10.92 6.02 3.67
CA ILE A 6 -11.93 6.82 2.98
C ILE A 6 -11.76 8.30 3.34
N ILE A 7 -11.56 8.60 4.64
CA ILE A 7 -11.30 9.96 5.10
C ILE A 7 -10.03 10.52 4.45
N ILE A 8 -8.93 9.76 4.45
CA ILE A 8 -7.67 10.16 3.78
C ILE A 8 -7.91 10.44 2.29
N ALA A 9 -8.62 9.57 1.57
CA ALA A 9 -8.92 9.77 0.16
C ALA A 9 -9.76 11.03 -0.09
N LEU A 10 -10.76 11.29 0.76
CA LEU A 10 -11.57 12.52 0.69
C LEU A 10 -10.72 13.77 0.91
N LEU A 11 -9.89 13.77 1.97
CA LEU A 11 -9.01 14.90 2.29
C LEU A 11 -8.00 15.17 1.17
N LEU A 12 -7.36 14.12 0.64
CA LEU A 12 -6.42 14.24 -0.48
C LEU A 12 -7.12 14.73 -1.76
N LYS A 13 -8.35 14.29 -2.02
CA LYS A 13 -9.15 14.78 -3.15
C LYS A 13 -9.49 16.26 -3.00
N LEU A 14 -9.93 16.68 -1.82
CA LEU A 14 -10.22 18.10 -1.53
C LEU A 14 -8.97 18.96 -1.69
N GLN A 15 -7.84 18.52 -1.10
CA GLN A 15 -6.55 19.18 -1.26
C GLN A 15 -6.15 19.30 -2.73
N PHE A 16 -6.33 18.23 -3.50
CA PHE A 16 -6.01 18.22 -4.93
C PHE A 16 -6.85 19.23 -5.72
N VAL A 17 -8.16 19.32 -5.45
CA VAL A 17 -9.07 20.24 -6.15
C VAL A 17 -8.79 21.70 -5.81
N VAL A 18 -8.46 22.00 -4.56
CA VAL A 18 -8.18 23.38 -4.09
C VAL A 18 -6.76 23.83 -4.46
N SER A 19 -5.84 22.90 -4.70
CA SER A 19 -4.45 23.22 -5.02
C SER A 19 -4.30 23.74 -6.45
N GLU A 20 -3.85 24.99 -6.59
CA GLU A 20 -3.55 25.61 -7.90
C GLU A 20 -2.24 25.13 -8.56
N LYS A 21 -1.56 24.13 -7.97
CA LYS A 21 -0.30 23.58 -8.52
C LYS A 21 -0.54 22.91 -9.87
N LYS A 22 -0.16 23.60 -10.95
CA LYS A 22 -0.05 23.00 -12.28
C LYS A 22 1.21 22.15 -12.36
N THR A 23 1.03 20.83 -12.35
CA THR A 23 2.11 19.88 -12.64
C THR A 23 2.00 19.41 -14.09
N ASN A 24 3.07 19.59 -14.87
CA ASN A 24 3.14 19.12 -16.25
C ASN A 24 3.54 17.64 -16.27
N TYR A 25 2.58 16.75 -15.99
CA TYR A 25 2.77 15.31 -16.16
C TYR A 25 2.26 14.84 -17.52
N ILE A 26 2.86 13.76 -18.02
CA ILE A 26 2.47 13.12 -19.27
C ILE A 26 1.49 11.99 -18.96
N TYR A 27 0.33 12.02 -19.62
CA TYR A 27 -0.65 10.95 -19.49
C TYR A 27 -0.24 9.70 -20.28
N ASN A 28 -0.34 8.54 -19.65
CA ASN A 28 -0.22 7.25 -20.33
C ASN A 28 -1.37 6.32 -19.89
N SER A 29 -2.04 5.70 -20.86
CA SER A 29 -3.23 4.87 -20.59
C SER A 29 -2.89 3.57 -19.86
N LEU A 30 -1.79 2.91 -20.23
CA LEU A 30 -1.32 1.69 -19.58
C LEU A 30 -0.90 1.98 -18.13
N PHE A 31 -0.14 3.05 -17.91
CA PHE A 31 0.24 3.51 -16.57
C PHE A 31 -1.00 3.75 -15.69
N ASN A 32 -2.02 4.46 -16.21
CA ASN A 32 -3.26 4.71 -15.47
C ASN A 32 -4.04 3.44 -15.12
N LYS A 33 -4.13 2.48 -16.06
CA LYS A 33 -4.80 1.19 -15.80
C LYS A 33 -4.06 0.40 -14.71
N LEU A 34 -2.73 0.31 -14.81
CA LEU A 34 -1.90 -0.36 -13.80
C LEU A 34 -1.96 0.34 -12.45
N LEU A 35 -2.05 1.67 -12.43
CA LEU A 35 -2.16 2.45 -11.21
C LEU A 35 -3.49 2.21 -10.52
N LEU A 36 -4.59 2.13 -11.26
CA LEU A 36 -5.89 1.75 -10.72
C LEU A 36 -5.87 0.33 -10.14
N ILE A 37 -5.26 -0.63 -10.86
CA ILE A 37 -5.05 -2.00 -10.36
C ILE A 37 -4.23 -1.98 -9.06
N SER A 38 -3.15 -1.19 -9.01
CA SER A 38 -2.31 -1.04 -7.82
C SER A 38 -3.10 -0.54 -6.60
N VAL A 39 -3.93 0.49 -6.78
CA VAL A 39 -4.80 1.02 -5.72
C VAL A 39 -5.78 -0.06 -5.22
N LEU A 40 -6.42 -0.80 -6.13
CA LEU A 40 -7.33 -1.89 -5.78
C LEU A 40 -6.61 -3.02 -5.04
N PHE A 41 -5.41 -3.39 -5.48
CA PHE A 41 -4.61 -4.41 -4.81
C PHE A 41 -4.22 -3.96 -3.40
N SER A 42 -3.82 -2.70 -3.20
CA SER A 42 -3.55 -2.17 -1.87
C SER A 42 -4.78 -2.21 -0.96
N LEU A 43 -5.98 -1.91 -1.46
CA LEU A 43 -7.22 -2.02 -0.68
C LEU A 43 -7.51 -3.47 -0.27
N ILE A 44 -7.33 -4.42 -1.17
CA ILE A 44 -7.49 -5.86 -0.87
C ILE A 44 -6.47 -6.29 0.19
N GLN A 45 -5.20 -5.89 0.05
CA GLN A 45 -4.13 -6.21 0.98
C GLN A 45 -4.38 -5.65 2.38
N ILE A 46 -4.84 -4.40 2.46
CA ILE A 46 -5.22 -3.74 3.70
C ILE A 46 -6.40 -4.46 4.35
N ALA A 47 -7.45 -4.80 3.59
CA ALA A 47 -8.60 -5.52 4.12
C ALA A 47 -8.18 -6.90 4.68
N MET A 48 -7.34 -7.64 3.97
CA MET A 48 -6.83 -8.93 4.46
C MET A 48 -5.89 -8.76 5.66
N GLY A 49 -5.02 -7.76 5.64
CA GLY A 49 -4.14 -7.43 6.76
C GLY A 49 -4.92 -7.10 8.03
N THR A 50 -6.08 -6.45 7.93
CA THR A 50 -6.95 -6.26 9.10
C THR A 50 -7.50 -7.56 9.66
N GLN A 51 -7.83 -8.54 8.82
CA GLN A 51 -8.31 -9.84 9.27
C GLN A 51 -7.18 -10.66 9.91
N VAL A 52 -5.97 -10.60 9.34
CA VAL A 52 -4.77 -11.20 9.95
C VAL A 52 -4.52 -10.59 11.32
N ARG A 53 -4.59 -9.25 11.44
CA ARG A 53 -4.42 -8.58 12.73
C ARG A 53 -5.46 -9.01 13.75
N GLN A 54 -6.75 -9.07 13.37
CA GLN A 54 -7.80 -9.53 14.27
C GLN A 54 -7.52 -10.93 14.81
N PHE A 55 -7.06 -11.84 13.93
CA PHE A 55 -6.64 -13.18 14.34
C PHE A 55 -5.46 -13.14 15.33
N ILE A 56 -4.41 -12.34 15.07
CA ILE A 56 -3.29 -12.18 16.00
C ILE A 56 -3.76 -11.64 17.36
N ASP A 57 -4.61 -10.60 17.34
CA ASP A 57 -5.12 -9.96 18.55
C ASP A 57 -5.97 -10.94 19.39
N GLU A 58 -6.73 -11.83 18.74
CA GLU A 58 -7.46 -12.93 19.41
C GLU A 58 -6.52 -13.98 20.03
N GLN A 59 -5.47 -14.39 19.30
CA GLN A 59 -4.47 -15.32 19.82
C GLN A 59 -3.74 -14.75 21.04
N VAL A 60 -3.33 -13.49 20.99
CA VAL A 60 -2.68 -12.81 22.12
C VAL A 60 -3.61 -12.72 23.33
N LYS A 61 -4.92 -12.52 23.12
CA LYS A 61 -5.91 -12.51 24.20
C LYS A 61 -6.08 -13.90 24.85
N LEU A 62 -5.94 -14.98 24.08
CA LEU A 62 -6.07 -16.37 24.57
C LEU A 62 -4.82 -16.86 25.29
N PHE A 63 -3.64 -16.62 24.72
CA PHE A 63 -2.38 -17.18 25.19
C PHE A 63 -1.54 -16.21 26.05
N GLY A 64 -1.87 -14.92 26.04
CA GLY A 64 -1.15 -13.88 26.76
C GLY A 64 0.05 -13.31 25.98
N PHE A 65 0.45 -12.08 26.32
CA PHE A 65 1.53 -11.36 25.63
C PHE A 65 2.92 -11.98 25.82
N GLU A 66 3.16 -12.74 26.88
CA GLU A 66 4.46 -13.42 27.13
C GLU A 66 4.68 -14.62 26.20
N ASN A 67 3.62 -15.01 25.50
CA ASN A 67 3.50 -16.21 24.71
C ASN A 67 3.46 -15.87 23.21
N LYS A 68 4.23 -14.88 22.78
CA LYS A 68 4.20 -14.32 21.41
C LYS A 68 4.41 -15.34 20.31
N ASN A 69 5.19 -16.39 20.59
CA ASN A 69 5.43 -17.51 19.68
C ASN A 69 4.13 -18.21 19.27
N TYR A 70 3.08 -18.10 20.11
CA TYR A 70 1.77 -18.65 19.83
C TYR A 70 0.84 -17.77 19.01
N SER A 71 1.23 -16.50 18.77
CA SER A 71 0.42 -15.54 18.00
C SER A 71 0.18 -16.01 16.56
N LEU A 72 1.07 -16.84 16.01
CA LEU A 72 0.99 -17.44 14.69
C LEU A 72 0.93 -18.97 14.75
N LEU A 73 0.46 -19.56 15.85
CA LEU A 73 0.09 -20.98 15.83
C LEU A 73 -1.01 -21.19 14.80
N ASP A 74 -0.78 -22.13 13.88
CA ASP A 74 -1.69 -22.51 12.81
C ASP A 74 -2.24 -21.29 12.03
N PRO A 75 -1.39 -20.57 11.27
CA PRO A 75 -1.82 -19.36 10.59
C PRO A 75 -2.96 -19.65 9.62
N SER A 76 -4.03 -18.86 9.72
CA SER A 76 -5.16 -19.01 8.80
C SER A 76 -4.76 -18.85 7.33
N PHE A 77 -5.56 -19.42 6.42
CA PHE A 77 -5.40 -19.20 4.97
C PHE A 77 -5.22 -17.72 4.59
N LYS A 78 -5.92 -16.82 5.30
CA LYS A 78 -5.85 -15.36 5.08
C LYS A 78 -4.45 -14.80 5.31
N PHE A 79 -3.70 -15.34 6.27
CA PHE A 79 -2.30 -14.97 6.51
C PHE A 79 -1.42 -15.33 5.30
N TYR A 80 -1.50 -16.57 4.83
CA TYR A 80 -0.70 -17.02 3.67
C TYR A 80 -1.08 -16.30 2.39
N PHE A 81 -2.38 -16.04 2.18
CA PHE A 81 -2.83 -15.24 1.05
C PHE A 81 -2.33 -13.79 1.14
N HIS A 82 -2.47 -13.12 2.29
CA HIS A 82 -1.94 -11.77 2.50
C HIS A 82 -0.43 -11.69 2.22
N ARG A 83 0.34 -12.65 2.75
CA ARG A 83 1.80 -12.71 2.51
C ARG A 83 2.14 -12.87 1.04
N SER A 84 1.52 -13.83 0.36
CA SER A 84 1.82 -14.14 -1.05
C SER A 84 1.31 -13.05 -2.00
N PHE A 85 0.17 -12.42 -1.70
CA PHE A 85 -0.40 -11.34 -2.50
C PHE A 85 0.49 -10.10 -2.55
N THR A 86 1.36 -9.89 -1.54
CA THR A 86 2.41 -8.85 -1.58
C THR A 86 3.29 -8.94 -2.83
N ILE A 87 3.55 -10.15 -3.36
CA ILE A 87 4.35 -10.33 -4.57
C ILE A 87 3.66 -9.67 -5.77
N ALA A 88 2.34 -9.82 -5.90
CA ALA A 88 1.58 -9.16 -6.97
C ALA A 88 1.63 -7.63 -6.85
N ILE A 89 1.55 -7.10 -5.64
CA ILE A 89 1.67 -5.65 -5.37
C ILE A 89 3.05 -5.13 -5.77
N VAL A 90 4.11 -5.85 -5.38
CA VAL A 90 5.49 -5.53 -5.76
C VAL A 90 5.61 -5.49 -7.29
N LEU A 91 5.19 -6.55 -7.98
CA LEU A 91 5.30 -6.63 -9.44
C LEU A 91 4.56 -5.50 -10.15
N VAL A 92 3.32 -5.19 -9.74
CA VAL A 92 2.54 -4.08 -10.35
C VAL A 92 3.23 -2.73 -10.12
N ASN A 93 3.72 -2.45 -8.91
CA ASN A 93 4.35 -1.16 -8.60
C ASN A 93 5.74 -1.02 -9.21
N PHE A 94 6.50 -2.11 -9.35
CA PHE A 94 7.72 -2.11 -10.16
C PHE A 94 7.42 -1.88 -11.64
N GLY A 95 6.34 -2.45 -12.17
CA GLY A 95 5.85 -2.15 -13.52
C GLY A 95 5.50 -0.67 -13.70
N LEU A 96 4.86 -0.04 -12.71
CA LEU A 96 4.61 1.41 -12.70
C LEU A 96 5.91 2.22 -12.69
N LEU A 97 6.90 1.83 -11.86
CA LEU A 97 8.21 2.48 -11.81
C LEU A 97 8.92 2.40 -13.16
N TYR A 98 8.95 1.21 -13.75
CA TYR A 98 9.56 0.98 -15.05
C TYR A 98 8.89 1.81 -16.15
N LEU A 99 7.56 1.81 -16.23
CA LEU A 99 6.83 2.62 -17.23
C LEU A 99 7.03 4.13 -17.03
N ASN A 100 7.07 4.59 -15.78
CA ASN A 100 7.30 5.99 -15.46
C ASN A 100 8.67 6.47 -15.96
N GLN A 101 9.70 5.64 -15.84
CA GLN A 101 11.05 5.91 -16.35
C GLN A 101 11.12 5.77 -17.87
N LEU A 102 10.66 4.64 -18.41
CA LEU A 102 10.72 4.33 -19.85
C LEU A 102 10.01 5.39 -20.71
N LYS A 103 8.90 5.93 -20.22
CA LYS A 103 8.10 6.93 -20.93
C LYS A 103 8.33 8.37 -20.44
N ASN A 104 9.30 8.58 -19.55
CA ASN A 104 9.62 9.89 -18.95
C ASN A 104 8.37 10.64 -18.44
N LEU A 105 7.45 9.93 -17.76
CA LEU A 105 6.16 10.51 -17.37
C LEU A 105 6.28 11.56 -16.26
N GLY A 106 7.38 11.51 -15.49
CA GLY A 106 7.73 12.53 -14.49
C GLY A 106 7.11 12.34 -13.11
N TYR A 107 6.35 11.26 -12.86
CA TYR A 107 5.68 11.03 -11.58
C TYR A 107 6.68 10.63 -10.48
N LYS A 108 7.12 11.59 -9.68
CA LYS A 108 8.08 11.36 -8.58
C LYS A 108 7.54 10.50 -7.44
N LEU A 109 6.22 10.49 -7.22
CA LEU A 109 5.58 9.72 -6.16
C LEU A 109 5.79 8.21 -6.30
N VAL A 110 6.02 7.71 -7.53
CA VAL A 110 6.24 6.29 -7.78
C VAL A 110 7.44 5.74 -7.00
N ASN A 111 8.50 6.54 -6.84
CA ASN A 111 9.70 6.14 -6.08
C ASN A 111 9.38 5.94 -4.59
N TRP A 112 8.59 6.85 -4.01
CA TRP A 112 8.15 6.76 -2.62
C TRP A 112 7.19 5.60 -2.39
N ILE A 113 6.30 5.32 -3.34
CA ILE A 113 5.41 4.15 -3.32
C ILE A 113 6.23 2.85 -3.25
N VAL A 114 7.25 2.71 -4.10
CA VAL A 114 8.12 1.53 -4.10
C VAL A 114 8.90 1.41 -2.79
N PHE A 115 9.44 2.52 -2.27
CA PHE A 115 10.10 2.54 -0.96
C PHE A 115 9.16 2.06 0.17
N LEU A 116 7.93 2.56 0.22
CA LEU A 116 6.95 2.16 1.23
C LEU A 116 6.55 0.69 1.11
N ILE A 117 6.47 0.13 -0.11
CA ILE A 117 6.21 -1.31 -0.31
C ILE A 117 7.35 -2.15 0.28
N PHE A 118 8.60 -1.73 0.13
CA PHE A 118 9.72 -2.42 0.77
C PHE A 118 9.66 -2.31 2.29
N LEU A 119 9.33 -1.13 2.83
CA LEU A 119 9.16 -0.94 4.26
C LEU A 119 8.04 -1.83 4.82
N GLU A 120 6.91 -1.94 4.12
CA GLU A 120 5.81 -2.85 4.45
C GLU A 120 6.26 -4.31 4.44
N ALA A 121 6.97 -4.73 3.40
CA ALA A 121 7.46 -6.11 3.30
C ALA A 121 8.42 -6.45 4.43
N ILE A 122 9.39 -5.58 4.72
CA ILE A 122 10.37 -5.78 5.79
C ILE A 122 9.68 -5.84 7.15
N THR A 123 8.79 -4.89 7.45
CA THR A 123 8.07 -4.89 8.74
C THR A 123 7.16 -6.11 8.90
N GLY A 124 6.50 -6.56 7.83
CA GLY A 124 5.72 -7.81 7.83
C GLY A 124 6.58 -9.06 8.06
N ILE A 125 7.74 -9.14 7.42
CA ILE A 125 8.72 -10.23 7.62
C ILE A 125 9.22 -10.24 9.06
N LEU A 126 9.57 -9.07 9.62
CA LEU A 126 10.02 -8.96 11.01
C LEU A 126 8.95 -9.39 12.00
N MET A 127 7.68 -9.05 11.77
CA MET A 127 6.59 -9.53 12.62
C MET A 127 6.49 -11.06 12.65
N TYR A 128 6.72 -11.73 11.51
CA TYR A 128 6.67 -13.18 11.44
C TYR A 128 7.91 -13.89 11.99
N TYR A 129 9.12 -13.40 11.66
CA TYR A 129 10.38 -14.10 11.95
C TYR A 129 11.12 -13.61 13.20
N ALA A 130 10.79 -12.43 13.72
CA ALA A 130 11.49 -11.80 14.85
C ALA A 130 10.57 -11.57 16.06
N GLU A 131 9.60 -12.45 16.27
CA GLU A 131 8.72 -12.47 17.47
C GLU A 131 7.93 -11.16 17.70
N PHE A 132 7.43 -10.54 16.62
CA PHE A 132 6.73 -9.25 16.68
C PHE A 132 7.51 -8.17 17.48
N PRO A 133 8.64 -7.65 16.94
CA PRO A 133 9.41 -6.60 17.60
C PRO A 133 8.55 -5.36 17.84
N ILE A 134 8.80 -4.66 18.94
CA ILE A 134 8.03 -3.48 19.34
C ILE A 134 8.03 -2.44 18.20
N GLY A 135 6.86 -1.89 17.89
CA GLY A 135 6.70 -0.84 16.89
C GLY A 135 6.57 -1.33 15.44
N THR A 136 6.99 -2.56 15.11
CA THR A 136 6.89 -3.10 13.73
C THR A 136 5.46 -3.07 13.20
N GLN A 137 4.49 -3.46 14.03
CA GLN A 137 3.07 -3.41 13.71
C GLN A 137 2.58 -1.98 13.43
N ALA A 138 2.98 -1.00 14.26
CA ALA A 138 2.59 0.39 14.09
C ALA A 138 3.17 1.00 12.81
N ILE A 139 4.45 0.73 12.53
CA ILE A 139 5.12 1.17 11.30
C ILE A 139 4.45 0.53 10.08
N HIS A 140 4.10 -0.75 10.14
CA HIS A 140 3.42 -1.45 9.06
C HIS A 140 2.05 -0.79 8.74
N LEU A 141 1.20 -0.63 9.76
CA LEU A 141 -0.12 -0.01 9.57
C LEU A 141 -0.03 1.43 9.02
N LEU A 142 0.92 2.22 9.55
CA LEU A 142 1.12 3.59 9.11
C LEU A 142 1.62 3.65 7.67
N SER A 143 2.62 2.82 7.34
CA SER A 143 3.23 2.78 6.01
C SER A 143 2.21 2.31 4.96
N GLY A 144 1.38 1.31 5.27
CA GLY A 144 0.27 0.87 4.42
C GLY A 144 -0.78 1.96 4.17
N ALA A 145 -1.11 2.76 5.19
CA ALA A 145 -2.03 3.89 5.04
C ALA A 145 -1.45 5.02 4.18
N ILE A 146 -0.17 5.37 4.39
CA ILE A 146 0.54 6.38 3.59
C ILE A 146 0.68 5.89 2.14
N LEU A 147 1.03 4.62 1.94
CA LEU A 147 1.15 3.99 0.63
C LEU A 147 -0.14 4.11 -0.17
N PHE A 148 -1.29 3.75 0.44
CA PHE A 148 -2.59 3.93 -0.18
C PHE A 148 -2.87 5.39 -0.54
N GLY A 149 -2.61 6.32 0.40
CA GLY A 149 -2.79 7.75 0.16
C GLY A 149 -1.96 8.28 -1.01
N MET A 150 -0.69 7.87 -1.09
CA MET A 150 0.21 8.24 -2.19
C MET A 150 -0.24 7.66 -3.54
N GLN A 151 -0.66 6.40 -3.57
CA GLN A 151 -1.18 5.78 -4.80
C GLN A 151 -2.46 6.45 -5.27
N PHE A 152 -3.39 6.76 -4.35
CA PHE A 152 -4.61 7.47 -4.65
C PHE A 152 -4.34 8.90 -5.17
N TYR A 153 -3.43 9.64 -4.53
CA TYR A 153 -3.08 10.99 -4.96
C TYR A 153 -2.36 10.99 -6.31
N LEU A 154 -1.46 10.03 -6.56
CA LEU A 154 -0.84 9.82 -7.86
C LEU A 154 -1.89 9.53 -8.95
N TRP A 155 -2.94 8.78 -8.61
CA TRP A 155 -4.04 8.52 -9.55
C TRP A 155 -4.81 9.80 -9.91
N LEU A 156 -5.03 10.70 -8.94
CA LEU A 156 -5.61 12.02 -9.23
C LEU A 156 -4.71 12.87 -10.14
N GLN A 157 -3.40 12.89 -9.88
CA GLN A 157 -2.43 13.59 -10.74
C GLN A 157 -2.46 13.07 -12.17
N SER A 158 -2.43 11.75 -12.31
CA SER A 158 -2.35 11.09 -13.61
C SER A 158 -3.63 11.26 -14.45
N ARG A 159 -4.81 11.39 -13.82
CA ARG A 159 -6.07 11.68 -14.53
C ARG A 159 -6.19 13.11 -15.06
N ASN A 160 -5.46 14.06 -14.47
CA ASN A 160 -5.44 15.46 -14.87
C ASN A 160 -4.20 15.82 -15.71
N ALA A 161 -3.41 14.81 -16.09
CA ALA A 161 -2.22 14.96 -16.91
C ALA A 161 -2.57 15.24 -18.38
N ILE A 162 -1.63 15.85 -19.11
CA ILE A 162 -1.82 16.22 -20.52
C ILE A 162 -1.75 14.94 -21.38
N PRO A 163 -2.73 14.69 -22.27
CA PRO A 163 -2.68 13.55 -23.18
C PRO A 163 -1.48 13.66 -24.12
N VAL A 164 -0.75 12.55 -24.30
CA VAL A 164 0.24 12.42 -25.38
C VAL A 164 -0.52 12.46 -26.70
N LYS A 165 -0.27 13.48 -27.52
CA LYS A 165 -0.59 13.40 -28.95
C LYS A 165 0.41 12.41 -29.56
N LEU A 166 -0.08 11.22 -29.93
CA LEU A 166 0.66 10.28 -30.75
C LEU A 166 0.85 10.85 -32.16
#